data_AF-A0A2E5B538-F1
#
_entry.id   AF-A0A2E5B538-F1
#
_cell.length_a   1.000
_cell.length_b   1.000
_cell.length_c   1.000
_cell.angle_alpha   90.00
_cell.angle_beta   90.00
_cell.angle_gamma   90.00
#
_symmetry.space_group_name_H-M   'P 1'
#
loop_
_entity.id
_entity.type
_entity.pdbx_description
1 polymer ?
#
loop_
_entity_poly.entity_id
_entity_poly.type
_entity_poly.pdbx_seq_one_letter_code
_entity_poly.pdbx_strand_id
1 'polypeptide(L)'
;MRDYPLDIRGLILRHIYPDLECRWVAPFLWQEQLDVRSHVACHRLARKYEILVEVDCLGHGRIIPRAAGIAARQGRITLANLFMTTHLYGRQPEPELEARALSLLNDEKRKIRRLLNRNREWPQDVWNLQDTPAWIIPSFIRRFRTLVNSRAISIISGGHLLAEGNWLWEFESKSHIASQIRAHEITSSG
;
A
#
# COMPACT_ATOMS: atom_id res chain seq x y z
N MET A 1 -23.40 3.05 -5.73
CA MET A 1 -22.25 2.85 -4.83
C MET A 1 -21.13 2.14 -5.58
N ARG A 2 -19.94 2.72 -5.66
CA ARG A 2 -18.75 2.13 -6.34
C ARG A 2 -17.69 1.71 -5.33
N ASP A 3 -17.00 0.61 -5.60
CA ASP A 3 -15.93 0.12 -4.71
C ASP A 3 -14.61 0.84 -4.98
N TYR A 4 -14.01 1.42 -3.94
CA TYR A 4 -12.68 2.04 -3.98
C TYR A 4 -11.70 1.34 -3.04
N PRO A 5 -10.47 1.06 -3.46
CA PRO A 5 -9.48 0.42 -2.61
C PRO A 5 -9.03 1.39 -1.51
N LEU A 6 -8.90 0.91 -0.27
CA LEU A 6 -8.40 1.70 0.85
C LEU A 6 -6.88 1.91 0.78
N ASP A 7 -6.45 2.63 -0.26
CA ASP A 7 -5.08 3.04 -0.51
C ASP A 7 -5.07 4.34 -1.34
N ILE A 8 -3.92 4.70 -1.91
CA ILE A 8 -3.77 5.92 -2.68
C ILE A 8 -4.67 5.97 -3.93
N ARG A 9 -4.99 4.82 -4.54
CA ARG A 9 -5.81 4.75 -5.76
C ARG A 9 -7.25 5.13 -5.46
N GLY A 10 -7.83 4.60 -4.38
CA GLY A 10 -9.17 4.96 -3.96
C GLY A 10 -9.26 6.40 -3.45
N LEU A 11 -8.19 6.92 -2.83
CA LEU A 11 -8.11 8.33 -2.45
C LEU A 11 -8.16 9.26 -3.68
N ILE A 12 -7.43 8.91 -4.74
CA ILE A 12 -7.44 9.64 -6.01
C ILE A 12 -8.84 9.60 -6.63
N LEU A 13 -9.46 8.42 -6.73
CA LEU A 13 -10.81 8.27 -7.28
C LEU A 13 -11.85 9.07 -6.49
N ARG A 14 -11.75 9.06 -5.16
CA ARG A 14 -12.63 9.85 -4.28
C ARG A 14 -12.44 11.36 -4.48
N HIS A 15 -11.23 11.81 -4.76
CA HIS A 15 -10.95 13.21 -5.03
C HIS A 15 -11.40 13.65 -6.43
N ILE A 16 -11.29 12.78 -7.44
CA ILE A 16 -11.80 13.05 -8.80
C ILE A 16 -13.33 13.08 -8.81
N TYR A 17 -13.97 12.20 -8.05
CA TYR A 17 -15.43 12.05 -8.00
C TYR A 17 -15.99 12.25 -6.57
N PRO A 18 -16.00 13.49 -6.05
CA PRO A 18 -16.38 13.78 -4.66
C PRO A 18 -17.87 13.57 -4.36
N ASP A 19 -18.74 13.55 -5.38
CA ASP A 19 -20.18 13.36 -5.19
C ASP A 19 -20.62 11.90 -5.39
N LEU A 20 -19.72 11.03 -5.85
CA LEU A 20 -20.03 9.61 -5.99
C LEU A 20 -19.90 8.90 -4.64
N GLU A 21 -21.00 8.26 -4.22
CA GLU A 21 -20.99 7.36 -3.08
C GLU A 21 -20.06 6.17 -3.33
N CYS A 22 -19.12 5.96 -2.41
CA CYS A 22 -18.15 4.89 -2.47
C CYS A 22 -18.23 3.97 -1.25
N ARG A 23 -17.96 2.69 -1.48
CA ARG A 23 -17.64 1.72 -0.42
C ARG A 23 -16.14 1.47 -0.46
N TRP A 24 -15.49 1.60 0.69
CA TRP A 24 -14.07 1.24 0.78
C TRP A 24 -13.93 -0.28 0.85
N VAL A 25 -12.96 -0.82 0.11
CA VAL A 25 -12.62 -2.25 0.12
C VAL A 25 -11.12 -2.45 0.38
N ALA A 26 -10.73 -3.65 0.82
CA ALA A 26 -9.31 -3.96 0.97
C ALA A 26 -8.58 -3.85 -0.38
N PRO A 27 -7.42 -3.17 -0.46
CA PRO A 27 -6.72 -2.90 -1.73
C PRO A 27 -6.44 -4.11 -2.61
N PHE A 28 -6.22 -5.28 -2.01
CA PHE A 28 -5.92 -6.53 -2.70
C PHE A 28 -7.16 -7.30 -3.17
N LEU A 29 -8.36 -6.90 -2.72
CA LEU A 29 -9.63 -7.43 -3.21
C LEU A 29 -10.19 -6.58 -4.36
N TRP A 30 -9.62 -5.40 -4.61
CA TRP A 30 -10.02 -4.53 -5.70
C TRP A 30 -9.36 -4.98 -7.00
N GLN A 31 -10.18 -5.51 -7.92
CA GLN A 31 -9.72 -6.13 -9.18
C GLN A 31 -9.56 -5.13 -10.35
N GLU A 32 -10.06 -3.91 -10.20
CA GLU A 32 -9.90 -2.87 -11.21
C GLU A 32 -8.47 -2.30 -11.22
N GLN A 33 -8.08 -1.67 -12.32
CA GLN A 33 -6.86 -0.89 -12.42
C GLN A 33 -7.21 0.60 -12.50
N LEU A 34 -6.36 1.45 -11.92
CA LEU A 34 -6.51 2.90 -12.03
C LEU A 34 -5.73 3.39 -13.25
N ASP A 35 -6.43 3.70 -14.35
CA ASP A 35 -5.89 4.53 -15.42
C ASP A 35 -6.25 6.00 -15.16
N VAL A 36 -5.34 6.74 -14.53
CA VAL A 36 -5.51 8.17 -14.21
C VAL A 36 -5.89 9.00 -15.43
N ARG A 37 -5.36 8.69 -16.62
CA ARG A 37 -5.56 9.51 -17.82
C ARG A 37 -6.96 9.38 -18.39
N SER A 38 -7.61 8.25 -18.16
CA SER A 38 -9.03 8.06 -18.49
C SER A 38 -9.98 8.93 -17.65
N HIS A 39 -9.51 9.41 -16.49
CA HIS A 39 -10.32 10.17 -15.53
C HIS A 39 -10.04 11.68 -15.51
N VAL A 40 -8.90 12.12 -16.03
CA VAL A 40 -8.42 13.51 -15.88
C VAL A 40 -7.87 14.04 -17.21
N ALA A 41 -8.60 14.97 -17.83
CA ALA A 41 -8.19 15.59 -19.10
C ALA A 41 -6.91 16.46 -18.96
N CYS A 42 -6.71 17.10 -17.82
CA CYS A 42 -5.54 17.96 -17.60
C CYS A 42 -4.27 17.13 -17.36
N HIS A 43 -3.37 17.10 -18.35
CA HIS A 43 -2.11 16.35 -18.28
C HIS A 43 -1.24 16.69 -17.06
N ARG A 44 -1.18 17.98 -16.66
CA ARG A 44 -0.38 18.40 -15.49
C ARG A 44 -0.95 17.83 -14.19
N LEU A 45 -2.28 17.79 -14.06
CA LEU A 45 -2.93 17.21 -12.89
C LEU A 45 -2.84 15.68 -12.91
N ALA A 46 -3.07 15.05 -14.06
CA ALA A 46 -2.88 13.60 -14.24
C ALA A 46 -1.47 13.18 -13.80
N ARG A 47 -0.42 13.92 -14.22
CA ARG A 47 0.95 13.62 -13.82
C ARG A 47 1.16 13.69 -12.29
N LYS A 48 0.48 14.61 -11.60
CA LYS A 48 0.58 14.70 -10.13
C LYS A 48 -0.06 13.50 -9.44
N TYR A 49 -1.16 12.98 -9.97
CA TYR A 49 -1.76 11.71 -9.47
C TYR A 49 -0.88 10.50 -9.79
N GLU A 50 -0.33 10.42 -10.99
CA GLU A 50 0.61 9.35 -11.37
C GLU A 50 1.80 9.29 -10.40
N ILE A 51 2.37 10.44 -10.03
CA ILE A 51 3.46 10.50 -9.04
C ILE A 51 3.04 9.87 -7.69
N LEU A 52 1.80 10.09 -7.23
CA LEU A 52 1.31 9.50 -5.99
C LEU A 52 1.25 7.96 -6.07
N VAL A 53 0.81 7.42 -7.21
CA VAL A 53 0.77 5.97 -7.47
C VAL A 53 2.18 5.39 -7.61
N GLU A 54 3.04 6.06 -8.38
CA GLU A 54 4.42 5.63 -8.67
C GLU A 54 5.25 5.50 -7.40
N VAL A 55 5.18 6.50 -6.51
CA VAL A 55 5.98 6.50 -5.27
C VAL A 55 5.36 5.67 -4.16
N ASP A 56 4.15 5.16 -4.36
CA ASP A 56 3.47 4.38 -3.34
C ASP A 56 4.22 3.07 -3.06
N CYS A 57 4.36 2.73 -1.78
CA CYS A 57 5.14 1.58 -1.31
C CYS A 57 6.64 1.61 -1.69
N LEU A 58 7.16 2.68 -2.30
CA LEU A 58 8.59 2.82 -2.59
C LEU A 58 9.36 3.33 -1.38
N GLY A 59 10.63 2.92 -1.28
CA GLY A 59 11.57 3.36 -0.25
C GLY A 59 12.20 4.74 -0.49
N HIS A 60 11.98 5.33 -1.67
CA HIS A 60 12.60 6.58 -2.13
C HIS A 60 11.58 7.49 -2.83
N GLY A 61 11.94 8.76 -3.03
CA GLY A 61 11.09 9.76 -3.67
C GLY A 61 10.62 10.83 -2.69
N ARG A 62 9.72 11.70 -3.15
CA ARG A 62 9.26 12.87 -2.37
C ARG A 62 8.51 12.43 -1.11
N ILE A 63 8.78 13.13 0.00
CA ILE A 63 8.26 12.82 1.34
C ILE A 63 6.71 12.82 1.37
N ILE A 64 6.10 13.94 0.95
CA ILE A 64 4.65 14.14 1.06
C ILE A 64 3.83 13.12 0.25
N PRO A 65 4.12 12.87 -1.04
CA PRO A 65 3.44 11.83 -1.80
C PRO A 65 3.48 10.43 -1.17
N ARG A 66 4.65 10.03 -0.66
CA ARG A 66 4.82 8.72 -0.01
C ARG A 66 4.04 8.64 1.30
N ALA A 67 4.05 9.70 2.10
CA ALA A 67 3.28 9.77 3.33
C ALA A 67 1.77 9.71 3.08
N ALA A 68 1.28 10.27 1.97
CA ALA A 68 -0.12 10.15 1.55
C ALA A 68 -0.52 8.68 1.36
N GLY A 69 0.30 7.91 0.63
CA GLY A 69 0.05 6.49 0.40
C GLY A 69 0.06 5.64 1.67
N ILE A 70 1.04 5.86 2.57
CA ILE A 70 1.09 5.19 3.88
C ILE A 70 -0.15 5.51 4.72
N ALA A 71 -0.52 6.79 4.80
CA ALA A 71 -1.70 7.21 5.56
C ALA A 71 -2.99 6.60 4.99
N ALA A 72 -3.12 6.54 3.66
CA ALA A 72 -4.26 5.94 2.98
C ALA A 72 -4.39 4.44 3.30
N ARG A 73 -3.30 3.68 3.17
CA ARG A 73 -3.24 2.24 3.50
C ARG A 73 -3.57 1.93 4.97
N GLN A 74 -3.35 2.89 5.87
CA GLN A 74 -3.69 2.76 7.29
C GLN A 74 -5.13 3.20 7.61
N GLY A 75 -5.92 3.61 6.61
CA GLY A 75 -7.27 4.15 6.81
C GLY A 75 -7.31 5.55 7.41
N ARG A 76 -6.17 6.26 7.49
CA ARG A 76 -6.08 7.64 8.01
C ARG A 76 -6.48 8.65 6.92
N ILE A 77 -7.70 8.54 6.41
CA ILE A 77 -8.15 9.21 5.18
C ILE A 77 -8.04 10.74 5.25
N THR A 78 -8.38 11.37 6.39
CA THR A 78 -8.24 12.82 6.55
C THR A 78 -6.78 13.27 6.41
N LEU A 79 -5.85 12.54 7.04
CA LEU A 79 -4.42 12.84 6.95
C LEU A 79 -3.86 12.55 5.55
N ALA A 80 -4.31 11.45 4.93
CA ALA A 80 -3.93 11.11 3.56
C ALA A 80 -4.38 12.20 2.57
N ASN A 81 -5.60 12.72 2.73
CA ASN A 81 -6.12 13.84 1.93
C ASN A 81 -5.32 15.13 2.12
N LEU A 82 -4.90 15.44 3.35
CA LEU A 82 -4.03 16.59 3.62
C LEU A 82 -2.70 16.48 2.86
N PHE A 83 -2.03 15.33 2.92
CA PHE A 83 -0.80 15.10 2.16
C PHE A 83 -1.03 15.15 0.65
N MET A 84 -2.06 14.47 0.16
CA MET A 84 -2.39 14.43 -1.26
C MET A 84 -2.65 15.83 -1.81
N THR A 85 -3.55 16.60 -1.19
CA THR A 85 -3.89 17.95 -1.65
C THR A 85 -2.70 18.92 -1.56
N THR A 86 -1.85 18.79 -0.54
CA THR A 86 -0.58 19.55 -0.45
C THR A 86 0.30 19.32 -1.68
N HIS A 87 0.47 18.06 -2.09
CA HIS A 87 1.19 17.71 -3.32
C HIS A 87 0.47 18.18 -4.60
N LEU A 88 -0.84 17.92 -4.69
CA LEU A 88 -1.64 18.28 -5.88
C LEU A 88 -1.64 19.79 -6.14
N TYR A 89 -1.69 20.61 -5.10
CA TYR A 89 -1.67 22.06 -5.23
C TYR A 89 -0.27 22.67 -5.18
N GLY A 90 0.78 21.87 -4.94
CA GLY A 90 2.16 22.36 -4.85
C GLY A 90 2.36 23.32 -3.68
N ARG A 91 1.63 23.13 -2.59
CA ARG A 91 1.75 23.92 -1.37
C ARG A 91 3.00 23.49 -0.61
N GLN A 92 3.65 24.43 0.06
CA GLN A 92 4.67 24.08 1.05
C GLN A 92 3.96 23.45 2.25
N PRO A 93 4.39 22.26 2.71
CA PRO A 93 3.82 21.67 3.91
C PRO A 93 4.19 22.51 5.13
N GLU A 94 3.23 22.75 6.02
CA GLU A 94 3.51 23.30 7.35
C GLU A 94 4.47 22.37 8.13
N PRO A 95 5.31 22.90 9.03
CA PRO A 95 6.29 22.10 9.77
C PRO A 95 5.67 20.89 10.50
N GLU A 96 4.48 21.02 11.09
CA GLU A 96 3.84 19.88 11.76
C GLU A 96 3.41 18.79 10.78
N LEU A 97 2.95 19.18 9.57
CA LEU A 97 2.55 18.23 8.54
C LEU A 97 3.78 17.48 8.01
N GLU A 98 4.89 18.18 7.78
CA GLU A 98 6.15 17.55 7.38
C GLU A 98 6.68 16.59 8.46
N ALA A 99 6.66 16.99 9.73
CA ALA A 99 7.06 16.13 10.84
C ALA A 99 6.22 14.85 10.90
N ARG A 100 4.89 14.96 10.70
CA ARG A 100 4.00 13.78 10.60
C ARG A 100 4.34 12.89 9.42
N ALA A 101 4.67 13.47 8.26
CA ALA A 101 5.07 12.71 7.09
C ALA A 101 6.36 11.91 7.37
N LEU A 102 7.37 12.55 7.94
CA LEU A 102 8.63 11.91 8.31
C LEU A 102 8.43 10.80 9.35
N SER A 103 7.57 11.02 10.35
CA SER A 103 7.22 10.00 11.34
C SER A 103 6.62 8.75 10.69
N LEU A 104 5.65 8.91 9.77
CA LEU A 104 5.04 7.79 9.04
C LEU A 104 6.07 7.01 8.22
N LEU A 105 6.94 7.71 7.50
CA LEU A 105 7.99 7.09 6.67
C LEU A 105 9.01 6.33 7.52
N ASN A 106 9.41 6.90 8.65
CA ASN A 106 10.37 6.27 9.57
C ASN A 106 9.76 5.04 10.25
N ASP A 107 8.49 5.10 10.63
CA ASP A 107 7.78 3.97 11.23
C ASP A 107 7.59 2.82 10.23
N GLU A 108 7.18 3.12 8.98
CA GLU A 108 7.09 2.10 7.93
C GLU A 108 8.48 1.46 7.68
N LYS A 109 9.54 2.28 7.53
CA LYS A 109 10.91 1.80 7.36
C LYS A 109 11.36 0.89 8.52
N ARG A 110 11.04 1.26 9.77
CA ARG A 110 11.36 0.47 10.96
C ARG A 110 10.62 -0.86 10.96
N LYS A 111 9.32 -0.86 10.63
CA LYS A 111 8.50 -2.08 10.50
C LYS A 111 9.07 -3.00 9.43
N ILE A 112 9.28 -2.52 8.21
CA ILE A 112 9.85 -3.31 7.10
C ILE A 112 11.18 -3.95 7.51
N ARG A 113 12.07 -3.20 8.16
CA ARG A 113 13.35 -3.76 8.63
C ARG A 113 13.15 -4.95 9.58
N ARG A 114 12.18 -4.88 10.49
CA ARG A 114 11.87 -5.99 11.42
C ARG A 114 11.26 -7.19 10.69
N LEU A 115 10.46 -6.95 9.66
CA LEU A 115 9.85 -8.01 8.86
C LEU A 115 10.86 -8.79 8.03
N LEU A 116 12.00 -8.19 7.66
CA LEU A 116 13.09 -8.86 6.93
C LEU A 116 13.92 -9.84 7.78
N ASN A 117 13.52 -10.12 9.01
CA ASN A 117 14.18 -11.12 9.84
C ASN A 117 13.97 -12.53 9.25
N ARG A 118 15.07 -13.22 8.93
CA ARG A 118 15.03 -14.58 8.35
C ARG A 118 14.32 -15.61 9.22
N ASN A 119 14.25 -15.40 10.54
CA ASN A 119 13.51 -16.30 11.43
C ASN A 119 11.99 -16.30 11.17
N ARG A 120 11.50 -15.39 10.34
CA ARG A 120 10.11 -15.36 9.87
C ARG A 120 9.88 -16.24 8.64
N GLU A 121 10.92 -16.76 8.01
CA GLU A 121 10.84 -17.73 6.90
C GLU A 121 10.75 -19.15 7.47
N TRP A 122 9.57 -19.77 7.40
CA TRP A 122 9.35 -21.15 7.85
C TRP A 122 8.00 -21.74 7.33
N PRO A 123 7.98 -22.80 6.52
CA PRO A 123 9.11 -23.48 5.90
C PRO A 123 9.83 -22.58 4.88
N GLN A 124 10.85 -23.12 4.22
CA GLN A 124 11.61 -22.41 3.19
C GLN A 124 10.68 -21.71 2.18
N ASP A 125 11.03 -20.48 1.81
CA ASP A 125 10.28 -19.62 0.88
C ASP A 125 8.88 -19.18 1.35
N VAL A 126 8.49 -19.48 2.59
CA VAL A 126 7.22 -19.04 3.20
C VAL A 126 7.48 -18.08 4.36
N TRP A 127 7.09 -16.81 4.19
CA TRP A 127 7.23 -15.76 5.19
C TRP A 127 5.98 -15.64 6.07
N ASN A 128 6.13 -15.92 7.36
CA ASN A 128 5.08 -15.90 8.36
C ASN A 128 5.02 -14.55 9.06
N LEU A 129 4.10 -13.71 8.59
CA LEU A 129 3.86 -12.34 9.04
C LEU A 129 2.41 -12.17 9.55
N GLN A 130 1.81 -13.22 10.12
CA GLN A 130 0.43 -13.20 10.65
C GLN A 130 0.24 -12.13 11.75
N ASP A 131 1.30 -11.77 12.48
CA ASP A 131 1.33 -10.70 13.47
C ASP A 131 1.27 -9.28 12.85
N THR A 132 1.33 -9.19 11.53
CA THR A 132 1.50 -7.95 10.79
C THR A 132 0.31 -7.68 9.89
N PRO A 133 -0.26 -6.46 9.91
CA PRO A 133 -1.40 -6.14 9.07
C PRO A 133 -1.05 -6.15 7.58
N ALA A 134 -1.97 -6.65 6.76
CA ALA A 134 -1.82 -6.85 5.32
C ALA A 134 -1.40 -5.58 4.55
N TRP A 135 -1.73 -4.38 5.04
CA TRP A 135 -1.45 -3.12 4.33
C TRP A 135 0.05 -2.89 4.08
N ILE A 136 0.94 -3.47 4.87
CA ILE A 136 2.39 -3.25 4.74
C ILE A 136 3.05 -4.20 3.74
N ILE A 137 2.38 -5.27 3.34
CA ILE A 137 2.93 -6.32 2.48
C ILE A 137 3.46 -5.77 1.13
N PRO A 138 2.76 -4.86 0.44
CA PRO A 138 3.27 -4.23 -0.77
C PRO A 138 4.60 -3.49 -0.59
N SER A 139 4.78 -2.77 0.52
CA SER A 139 6.05 -2.09 0.84
C SER A 139 7.14 -3.09 1.24
N PHE A 140 6.77 -4.12 1.99
CA PHE A 140 7.69 -5.19 2.39
C PHE A 140 8.27 -5.92 1.17
N ILE A 141 7.42 -6.42 0.25
CA ILE A 141 7.88 -7.22 -0.88
C ILE A 141 8.80 -6.43 -1.81
N ARG A 142 8.48 -5.16 -2.07
CA ARG A 142 9.33 -4.26 -2.86
C ARG A 142 10.72 -4.14 -2.25
N ARG A 143 10.82 -4.00 -0.92
CA ARG A 143 12.11 -3.98 -0.23
C ARG A 143 12.78 -5.35 -0.22
N PHE A 144 12.04 -6.42 0.06
CA PHE A 144 12.55 -7.79 0.08
C PHE A 144 13.19 -8.17 -1.26
N ARG A 145 12.56 -7.82 -2.39
CA ARG A 145 13.09 -8.08 -3.74
C ARG A 145 14.40 -7.37 -4.06
N THR A 146 14.76 -6.31 -3.33
CA THR A 146 16.11 -5.71 -3.44
C THR A 146 17.21 -6.58 -2.82
N LEU A 147 16.84 -7.54 -1.98
CA LEU A 147 17.76 -8.46 -1.27
C LEU A 147 17.69 -9.88 -1.84
N VAL A 148 16.50 -10.31 -2.25
CA VAL A 148 16.22 -11.67 -2.73
C VAL A 148 15.28 -11.59 -3.94
N ASN A 149 15.83 -11.68 -5.15
CA ASN A 149 15.06 -11.54 -6.39
C ASN A 149 14.82 -12.85 -7.16
N SER A 150 15.55 -13.92 -6.86
CA SER A 150 15.68 -15.07 -7.76
C SER A 150 14.63 -16.16 -7.58
N ARG A 151 13.95 -16.20 -6.43
CA ARG A 151 13.02 -17.27 -6.05
C ARG A 151 11.57 -16.79 -5.92
N ALA A 152 10.62 -17.67 -6.25
CA ALA A 152 9.22 -17.47 -5.89
C ALA A 152 9.09 -17.58 -4.35
N ILE A 153 8.21 -16.78 -3.76
CA ILE A 153 7.97 -16.84 -2.31
C ILE A 153 6.48 -16.70 -2.02
N SER A 154 6.09 -17.20 -0.84
CA SER A 154 4.78 -16.96 -0.26
C SER A 154 4.90 -16.09 0.98
N ILE A 155 3.92 -15.23 1.23
CA ILE A 155 3.81 -14.45 2.46
C ILE A 155 2.44 -14.73 3.07
N ILE A 156 2.40 -15.07 4.35
CA ILE A 156 1.17 -15.17 5.13
C ILE A 156 1.10 -13.92 6.00
N SER A 157 0.20 -12.99 5.70
CA SER A 157 -0.01 -11.80 6.53
C SER A 157 -1.18 -11.98 7.47
N GLY A 158 -1.27 -11.10 8.47
CA GLY A 158 -2.52 -10.90 9.21
C GLY A 158 -3.57 -10.17 8.37
N GLY A 159 -4.60 -9.67 9.05
CA GLY A 159 -5.74 -9.02 8.42
C GLY A 159 -5.49 -7.59 7.93
N HIS A 160 -6.52 -7.05 7.29
CA HIS A 160 -6.65 -5.66 6.88
C HIS A 160 -7.84 -5.03 7.63
N LEU A 161 -7.87 -3.70 7.74
CA LEU A 161 -8.97 -2.95 8.37
C LEU A 161 -10.36 -3.31 7.79
N LEU A 162 -10.40 -3.74 6.54
CA LEU A 162 -11.61 -4.04 5.76
C LEU A 162 -11.68 -5.49 5.27
N ALA A 163 -10.77 -6.36 5.72
CA ALA A 163 -10.74 -7.77 5.35
C ALA A 163 -9.98 -8.54 6.44
N GLU A 164 -10.74 -9.15 7.34
CA GLU A 164 -10.20 -9.89 8.48
C GLU A 164 -9.51 -11.21 8.09
N GLY A 165 -8.99 -11.91 9.08
CA GLY A 165 -8.30 -13.18 8.89
C GLY A 165 -6.88 -13.05 8.34
N ASN A 166 -6.23 -14.19 8.13
CA ASN A 166 -4.91 -14.25 7.54
C ASN A 166 -5.02 -14.32 6.01
N TRP A 167 -4.03 -13.77 5.32
CA TRP A 167 -4.01 -13.72 3.86
C TRP A 167 -2.71 -14.32 3.32
N LEU A 168 -2.83 -15.23 2.36
CA LEU A 168 -1.71 -15.81 1.64
C LEU A 168 -1.49 -15.02 0.35
N TRP A 169 -0.26 -14.58 0.16
CA TRP A 169 0.21 -13.83 -0.99
C TRP A 169 1.29 -14.65 -1.69
N GLU A 170 1.10 -14.93 -2.97
CA GLU A 170 2.07 -15.67 -3.79
C GLU A 170 2.78 -14.69 -4.73
N PHE A 171 4.11 -14.76 -4.77
CA PHE A 171 4.94 -13.88 -5.60
C PHE A 171 5.90 -14.70 -6.46
N GLU A 172 5.79 -14.53 -7.77
CA GLU A 172 6.74 -15.08 -8.72
C GLU A 172 8.15 -14.50 -8.56
N SER A 173 9.15 -15.24 -9.05
CA SER A 173 10.54 -14.77 -9.12
C SER A 173 10.62 -13.38 -9.78
N LYS A 174 11.46 -12.50 -9.21
CA LYS A 174 11.67 -11.10 -9.61
C LYS A 174 10.44 -10.18 -9.50
N SER A 175 9.24 -10.71 -9.26
CA SER A 175 8.02 -9.91 -9.15
C SER A 175 7.84 -9.35 -7.73
N HIS A 176 7.35 -8.11 -7.66
CA HIS A 176 6.83 -7.49 -6.43
C HIS A 176 5.30 -7.36 -6.46
N ILE A 177 4.67 -7.87 -7.52
CA ILE A 177 3.23 -7.95 -7.71
C ILE A 177 2.85 -9.40 -7.41
N ALA A 178 1.87 -9.60 -6.54
CA ALA A 178 1.39 -10.93 -6.22
C ALA A 178 0.71 -11.55 -7.44
N SER A 179 1.03 -12.81 -7.75
CA SER A 179 0.30 -13.59 -8.76
C SER A 179 -1.04 -14.05 -8.23
N GLN A 180 -1.12 -14.34 -6.93
CA GLN A 180 -2.36 -14.73 -6.26
C GLN A 180 -2.42 -14.18 -4.83
N ILE A 181 -3.62 -13.81 -4.41
CA ILE A 181 -3.93 -13.41 -3.03
C ILE A 181 -5.22 -14.12 -2.62
N ARG A 182 -5.20 -14.89 -1.54
CA ARG A 182 -6.37 -15.62 -1.02
C ARG A 182 -6.40 -15.63 0.50
N ALA A 183 -7.58 -15.87 1.07
CA ALA A 183 -7.69 -16.13 2.49
C ALA A 183 -6.84 -17.35 2.86
N HIS A 184 -6.09 -17.26 3.96
CA HIS A 184 -5.30 -18.36 4.47
C HIS A 184 -6.09 -19.06 5.59
N GLU A 185 -6.63 -20.22 5.26
CA GLU A 185 -7.27 -21.10 6.23
C GLU A 185 -6.20 -21.84 7.02
N ILE A 186 -6.23 -21.71 8.34
CA ILE A 186 -5.44 -22.57 9.21
C ILE A 186 -6.19 -23.90 9.25
N THR A 187 -5.77 -24.88 8.46
CA THR A 187 -6.20 -26.26 8.66
C THR A 187 -5.73 -26.68 10.04
N SER A 188 -6.65 -26.74 10.99
CA SER A 188 -6.44 -27.37 12.29
C SER A 188 -6.28 -28.87 12.08
N SER A 189 -5.08 -29.32 11.74
CA SER A 189 -4.68 -30.71 11.91
C SER A 189 -4.47 -30.93 13.41
N GLY A 190 -5.53 -31.39 14.08
CA GLY A 190 -5.45 -32.03 15.38
C GLY A 190 -4.95 -33.45 15.29
#